data_AF-A0ABD5N0Z2-F1
#
_entry.id   AF-A0ABD5N0Z2-F1
#
_cell.length_a   1.000
_cell.length_b   1.000
_cell.length_c   1.000
_cell.angle_alpha   90.00
_cell.angle_beta   90.00
_cell.angle_gamma   90.00
#
_symmetry.space_group_name_H-M   'P 1'
#
loop_
_entity.id
_entity.type
_entity.pdbx_description
1 polymer ?
#
loop_
_entity_poly.entity_id
_entity_poly.type
_entity_poly.pdbx_seq_one_letter_code
_entity_poly.pdbx_strand_id
1 'polypeptide(L)' 'MNRKNIVPLSGTFMIAGLLGAAISIYLTNSGGSLSLPLSWGMAFTIVFVMMIIASLISMTYAPTEFVGKRKKLF' A
#
# COMPACT_ATOMS: atom_id res chain seq x y z
N MET A 1 25.33 -11.38 -13.89
CA MET A 1 24.84 -10.58 -12.74
C MET A 1 23.38 -10.26 -13.00
N ASN A 2 22.45 -10.97 -12.36
CA ASN A 2 21.01 -10.86 -12.65
C ASN A 2 20.45 -9.63 -11.92
N ARG A 3 20.28 -8.51 -12.63
CA ARG A 3 19.70 -7.28 -12.07
C ARG A 3 18.22 -7.54 -11.80
N LYS A 4 17.87 -7.91 -10.56
CA LYS A 4 16.48 -7.87 -10.11
C LYS A 4 16.05 -6.40 -10.17
N ASN A 5 15.30 -6.05 -11.21
CA ASN A 5 14.67 -4.74 -11.34
C ASN A 5 13.52 -4.69 -10.33
N ILE A 6 13.83 -4.32 -9.09
CA ILE A 6 12.85 -4.14 -8.03
C ILE A 6 12.23 -2.77 -8.27
N VAL A 7 11.09 -2.75 -8.93
CA VAL A 7 10.31 -1.53 -9.12
C VAL A 7 9.63 -1.22 -7.78
N PRO A 8 9.81 -0.01 -7.20
CA PRO A 8 9.09 0.37 -6.00
C PRO A 8 7.58 0.24 -6.23
N LEU A 9 6.89 -0.30 -5.23
CA LEU A 9 5.43 -0.32 -5.21
C LEU A 9 4.92 1.13 -5.26
N SER A 10 3.94 1.39 -6.13
CA SER A 10 3.48 2.76 -6.39
C SER A 10 2.90 3.39 -5.13
N GLY A 11 3.08 4.71 -4.96
CA GLY A 11 2.47 5.45 -3.85
C GLY A 11 0.94 5.32 -3.81
N THR A 12 0.30 5.08 -4.96
CA THR A 12 -1.13 4.78 -5.07
C THR A 12 -1.54 3.53 -4.28
N PHE A 13 -0.67 2.51 -4.19
CA PHE A 13 -0.94 1.32 -3.39
C PHE A 13 -0.98 1.63 -1.89
N MET A 14 -0.08 2.48 -1.41
CA MET A 14 -0.08 2.97 -0.03
C MET A 14 -1.34 3.79 0.26
N ILE A 15 -1.73 4.69 -0.64
CA ILE A 15 -2.94 5.50 -0.51
C ILE A 15 -4.20 4.62 -0.51
N ALA A 16 -4.27 3.61 -1.38
CA ALA A 16 -5.38 2.65 -1.40
C ALA A 16 -5.47 1.87 -0.08
N GLY A 17 -4.34 1.45 0.50
CA GLY A 17 -4.29 0.81 1.81
C GLY A 17 -4.79 1.71 2.95
N LEU A 18 -4.37 2.99 2.95
CA LEU A 18 -4.84 3.99 3.93
C LEU A 18 -6.33 4.28 3.79
N LEU A 19 -6.82 4.45 2.56
CA LEU A 19 -8.23 4.72 2.29
C LEU A 19 -9.10 3.53 2.71
N GLY A 20 -8.67 2.31 2.37
CA GLY A 20 -9.35 1.09 2.77
C GLY A 20 -9.39 0.89 4.28
N ALA A 21 -8.29 1.19 4.98
CA ALA A 21 -8.25 1.18 6.45
C ALA A 21 -9.24 2.18 7.05
N ALA A 22 -9.29 3.42 6.53
CA ALA A 22 -10.22 4.44 7.00
C ALA A 22 -11.70 4.04 6.77
N ILE A 23 -12.01 3.48 5.60
CA ILE A 23 -13.34 2.97 5.27
C ILE A 23 -13.72 1.80 6.19
N SER A 24 -12.80 0.87 6.44
CA SER A 24 -13.03 -0.28 7.33
C SER A 24 -13.34 0.17 8.76
N ILE A 25 -12.59 1.15 9.29
CA ILE A 25 -12.83 1.72 10.62
C ILE A 25 -14.20 2.39 10.69
N TYR A 26 -14.55 3.20 9.67
CA TYR A 26 -15.85 3.86 9.61
C TYR A 26 -17.02 2.87 9.57
N LEU A 27 -16.90 1.80 8.76
CA LEU A 27 -17.94 0.77 8.64
C LEU A 27 -18.05 -0.12 9.89
N THR A 28 -16.96 -0.31 10.64
CA THR A 28 -16.93 -1.17 11.83
C THR A 28 -17.34 -0.41 13.10
N ASN A 29 -16.90 0.84 13.29
CA ASN A 29 -17.10 1.61 14.53
C ASN A 29 -18.22 2.67 14.45
N SER A 30 -18.56 3.21 13.28
CA SER A 30 -19.44 4.38 13.18
C SER A 30 -20.87 4.07 12.76
N GLY A 31 -21.27 2.79 12.65
CA GLY A 31 -22.68 2.44 12.41
C GLY A 31 -23.26 3.04 11.13
N GLY A 32 -22.44 3.27 10.09
CA GLY A 32 -22.96 3.60 8.75
C GLY A 32 -23.96 2.53 8.28
N SER A 33 -24.78 2.83 7.26
CA SER A 33 -25.92 2.00 6.80
C SER A 33 -25.65 0.51 6.54
N LEU A 34 -24.39 0.07 6.54
CA LEU A 34 -23.96 -1.32 6.60
C LEU A 34 -23.12 -1.54 7.88
N SER A 35 -23.77 -1.93 8.99
CA SER A 35 -23.02 -2.42 10.15
C SER A 35 -22.40 -3.78 9.82
N LEU A 36 -21.09 -3.78 9.57
CA LEU A 36 -20.34 -5.00 9.32
C LEU A 36 -20.06 -5.72 10.64
N PRO A 37 -20.21 -7.05 10.69
CA PRO A 37 -19.80 -7.84 11.85
C PRO A 37 -18.33 -7.60 12.18
N LEU A 38 -17.98 -7.61 13.47
CA LEU A 38 -16.62 -7.38 13.95
C LEU A 38 -15.59 -8.30 13.29
N SER A 39 -15.98 -9.53 12.94
CA SER A 39 -15.14 -10.49 12.22
C SER A 39 -14.68 -9.99 10.86
N TRP A 40 -15.54 -9.31 10.11
CA TRP A 40 -15.21 -8.72 8.81
C TRP A 40 -14.34 -7.48 8.96
N GLY A 41 -14.64 -6.61 9.94
CA GLY A 41 -13.79 -5.46 10.26
C GLY A 41 -12.35 -5.86 10.57
N MET A 42 -12.17 -6.90 11.39
CA MET A 42 -10.85 -7.44 11.71
C MET A 42 -10.12 -8.00 10.49
N ALA A 43 -10.81 -8.75 9.62
CA ALA A 43 -10.22 -9.29 8.40
C ALA A 43 -9.73 -8.19 7.47
N PHE A 44 -10.54 -7.15 7.24
CA PHE A 44 -10.16 -6.00 6.41
C PHE A 44 -8.99 -5.22 7.00
N THR A 45 -8.99 -4.96 8.32
CA THR A 45 -7.88 -4.30 8.99
C THR A 45 -6.57 -5.05 8.81
N ILE A 46 -6.56 -6.38 8.93
CA ILE A 46 -5.35 -7.20 8.72
C ILE A 46 -4.81 -7.03 7.30
N VAL A 47 -5.69 -7.06 6.29
CA VAL A 47 -5.30 -6.90 4.88
C VAL A 47 -4.70 -5.51 4.64
N PHE A 48 -5.33 -4.44 5.13
CA PHE A 48 -4.82 -3.09 4.92
C PHE A 48 -3.51 -2.83 5.68
N VAL A 49 -3.35 -3.39 6.87
CA VAL A 49 -2.08 -3.35 7.62
C VAL A 49 -0.98 -4.08 6.84
N MET A 50 -1.26 -5.27 6.29
CA MET A 50 -0.33 -5.99 5.41
C MET A 50 0.05 -5.17 4.17
N MET A 51 -0.90 -4.46 3.55
CA MET A 51 -0.62 -3.57 2.41
C MET A 51 0.33 -2.42 2.79
N ILE A 52 0.13 -1.80 3.96
CA ILE A 52 0.99 -0.72 4.44
C ILE A 52 2.40 -1.24 4.75
N ILE A 53 2.50 -2.40 5.43
CA ILE A 53 3.79 -3.03 5.71
C ILE A 53 4.52 -3.37 4.40
N ALA A 54 3.81 -3.95 3.42
CA ALA A 54 4.38 -4.25 2.11
C ALA A 54 4.85 -2.99 1.36
N SER A 55 4.10 -1.89 1.44
CA SER A 55 4.51 -0.63 0.80
C SER A 55 5.75 -0.04 1.47
N LEU A 56 5.81 -0.07 2.81
CA LEU A 56 6.97 0.41 3.57
C LEU A 56 8.22 -0.40 3.22
N ILE A 57 8.13 -1.74 3.25
CA ILE A 57 9.23 -2.63 2.85
C ILE A 57 9.66 -2.32 1.41
N SER A 58 8.70 -2.18 0.49
CA SER A 58 9.02 -1.88 -0.90
C SER A 58 9.74 -0.54 -1.05
N MET A 59 9.36 0.49 -0.32
CA MET A 59 10.02 1.80 -0.37
C MET A 59 11.40 1.78 0.30
N THR A 60 11.61 0.99 1.35
CA THR A 60 12.90 0.87 2.05
C THR A 60 13.94 0.12 1.23
N TYR A 61 13.54 -0.93 0.50
CA TYR A 61 14.45 -1.76 -0.29
C TYR A 61 14.44 -1.42 -1.79
N ALA A 62 13.62 -0.46 -2.23
CA ALA A 62 13.64 -0.02 -3.61
C ALA A 62 14.96 0.72 -3.92
N PRO A 63 15.64 0.38 -5.02
CA PRO A 63 16.79 1.12 -5.47
C PRO A 63 16.37 2.56 -5.79
N THR A 64 16.98 3.53 -5.12
CA THR A 64 16.79 4.98 -5.36
C THR A 64 17.36 5.45 -6.71
N GLU A 65 17.86 4.52 -7.55
CA GLU A 65 18.65 4.81 -8.75
C GLU A 65 17.85 5.08 -10.04
N PHE A 66 16.55 5.35 -9.96
CA PHE A 66 15.76 5.75 -11.14
C PHE A 66 15.60 7.27 -11.35
N VAL A 67 16.41 8.09 -10.68
CA VAL A 67 16.50 9.54 -11.00
C VAL A 67 17.59 9.84 -12.05
N GLY A 68 18.46 8.89 -12.40
CA GLY A 68 19.61 9.15 -13.26
C GLY A 68 19.70 8.26 -14.49
N LYS A 69 18.93 8.54 -15.55
CA LYS A 69 19.34 8.41 -16.98
C LYS A 69 18.14 8.55 -17.93
N ARG A 70 17.69 9.79 -18.16
CA ARG A 70 17.30 10.18 -19.52
C ARG A 70 18.59 10.28 -20.35
N LYS A 71 18.95 9.17 -20.98
CA LYS A 71 19.96 9.07 -22.04
C LYS A 71 19.51 9.88 -23.26
N LYS A 72 20.39 10.75 -23.76
CA LYS A 72 20.95 10.81 -25.14
C LYS A 72 21.50 12.23 -25.34
N LEU A 73 22.83 12.45 -25.36
CA LEU A 73 23.68 12.29 -26.56
C LEU A 73 22.96 12.85 -27.78
N PHE A 74 23.00 14.17 -27.95
CA PHE A 74 23.58 14.90 -29.08
C PHE A 74 23.88 16.33 -28.60
#